data_AF-A0A7Z8ZPK0-F1
#
_entry.id   AF-A0A7Z8ZPK0-F1
#
_cell.length_a   1.000
_cell.length_b   1.000
_cell.length_c   1.000
_cell.angle_alpha   90.00
_cell.angle_beta   90.00
_cell.angle_gamma   90.00
#
_symmetry.space_group_name_H-M   'P 1'
#
loop_
_entity.id
_entity.type
_entity.pdbx_description
1 polymer ?
#
loop_
_entity_poly.entity_id
_entity_poly.type
_entity_poly.pdbx_seq_one_letter_code
_entity_poly.pdbx_strand_id
1 'polypeptide(L)'
;MGIKICKNPHRYNPQYSHLPDNQGQTGRHRCAACAYELGVLHAMIGIPKAKDDSFLANIPYSQAGTVRHKDAFEAYMLGYDYAMSSALLKAA
;
A
#
# COMPACT_ATOMS: atom_id res chain seq x y z
N MET A 1 -11.43 -14.65 15.56
CA MET A 1 -10.24 -14.08 14.87
C MET A 1 -10.44 -12.57 14.77
N GLY A 2 -9.66 -11.77 15.50
CA GLY A 2 -9.89 -10.32 15.60
C GLY A 2 -9.43 -9.56 14.35
N ILE A 3 -10.17 -8.50 14.00
CA ILE A 3 -9.81 -7.56 12.93
C ILE A 3 -8.48 -6.88 13.32
N LYS A 4 -7.42 -7.02 12.50
CA LYS A 4 -6.17 -6.30 12.70
C LYS A 4 -6.30 -4.87 12.18
N ILE A 5 -6.29 -3.90 13.09
CA ILE A 5 -6.33 -2.46 12.76
C ILE A 5 -4.90 -1.92 12.77
N CYS A 6 -4.52 -1.19 11.73
CA CYS A 6 -3.24 -0.50 11.67
C CYS A 6 -3.21 0.63 12.71
N LYS A 7 -2.14 0.67 13.52
CA LYS A 7 -1.91 1.73 14.51
C LYS A 7 -0.73 2.63 14.17
N ASN A 8 0.05 2.29 13.15
CA ASN A 8 1.26 3.01 12.77
C ASN A 8 0.99 4.47 12.36
N PRO A 9 1.98 5.37 12.56
CA PRO A 9 1.84 6.80 12.28
C PRO A 9 1.70 7.11 10.80
N HIS A 10 2.17 6.22 9.92
CA HIS A 10 2.07 6.38 8.47
C HIS A 10 0.64 6.54 7.94
N ARG A 11 -0.38 6.22 8.76
CA ARG A 11 -1.79 6.44 8.45
C ARG A 11 -2.12 7.91 8.21
N TYR A 12 -1.32 8.82 8.76
CA TYR A 12 -1.50 10.26 8.66
C TYR A 12 -0.53 10.93 7.67
N ASN A 13 0.29 10.16 6.94
CA ASN A 13 1.26 10.76 6.03
C ASN A 13 0.51 11.43 4.85
N PRO A 14 0.69 12.75 4.64
CA PRO A 14 0.00 13.50 3.59
C PRO A 14 0.38 13.06 2.17
N GLN A 15 1.48 12.34 1.98
CA GLN A 15 1.89 11.78 0.69
C GLN A 15 0.77 10.93 0.07
N TYR A 16 -0.06 10.26 0.87
CA TYR A 16 -1.13 9.40 0.36
C TYR A 16 -2.42 10.16 -0.02
N SER A 17 -2.47 11.49 0.14
CA SER A 17 -3.68 12.28 -0.13
C SER A 17 -4.11 12.24 -1.60
N HIS A 18 -3.14 12.07 -2.51
CA HIS A 18 -3.39 12.02 -3.95
C HIS A 18 -3.96 10.67 -4.42
N LEU A 19 -3.97 9.65 -3.56
CA LEU A 19 -4.51 8.35 -3.94
C LEU A 19 -6.02 8.47 -4.20
N PRO A 20 -6.54 7.73 -5.20
CA PRO A 20 -7.97 7.61 -5.37
C PRO A 20 -8.58 6.94 -4.14
N ASP A 21 -9.85 7.25 -3.88
CA ASP A 21 -10.62 6.53 -2.89
C ASP A 21 -10.99 5.14 -3.44
N ASN A 22 -10.97 4.11 -2.59
CA ASN A 22 -11.34 2.75 -2.95
C ASN A 22 -12.86 2.62 -3.10
N GLN A 23 -13.31 2.34 -4.32
CA GLN A 23 -14.72 2.28 -4.68
C GLN A 23 -15.40 0.91 -4.39
N GLY A 24 -14.91 0.14 -3.42
CA GLY A 24 -15.63 -1.04 -2.90
C GLY A 24 -15.10 -2.41 -3.27
N GLN A 25 -13.79 -2.55 -3.53
CA GLN A 25 -13.15 -3.83 -3.85
C GLN A 25 -12.55 -4.50 -2.58
N THR A 26 -11.78 -5.60 -2.72
CA THR A 26 -11.16 -6.34 -1.59
C THR A 26 -10.29 -5.44 -0.70
N GLY A 27 -9.73 -4.38 -1.30
CA GLY A 27 -8.95 -3.34 -0.62
C GLY A 27 -9.73 -2.36 0.24
N ARG A 28 -11.06 -2.39 0.27
CA ARG A 28 -11.85 -1.42 1.03
C ARG A 28 -11.49 -1.48 2.51
N HIS A 29 -11.16 -0.31 3.07
CA HIS A 29 -10.70 -0.11 4.45
C HIS A 29 -9.34 -0.73 4.78
N ARG A 30 -8.56 -1.20 3.81
CA ARG A 30 -7.18 -1.64 4.04
C ARG A 30 -6.25 -0.43 4.14
N CYS A 31 -5.21 -0.52 4.96
CA CYS A 31 -4.26 0.56 5.16
C CYS A 31 -3.40 0.76 3.90
N ALA A 32 -3.68 1.82 3.13
CA ALA A 32 -2.94 2.12 1.91
C ALA A 32 -1.43 2.35 2.18
N ALA A 33 -1.06 2.92 3.32
CA ALA A 33 0.34 3.08 3.70
C ALA A 33 1.06 1.73 3.92
N CYS A 34 0.41 0.76 4.60
CA CYS A 34 0.97 -0.59 4.76
C CYS A 34 1.12 -1.29 3.39
N ALA A 35 0.16 -1.09 2.49
CA ALA A 35 0.22 -1.67 1.17
C ALA A 35 1.35 -1.07 0.32
N TYR A 36 1.57 0.25 0.41
CA TYR A 36 2.72 0.92 -0.20
C TYR A 36 4.05 0.35 0.30
N GLU A 37 4.23 0.24 1.62
CA GLU A 37 5.44 -0.32 2.23
C GLU A 37 5.69 -1.77 1.79
N LEU A 38 4.62 -2.56 1.65
CA LEU A 38 4.72 -3.92 1.12
C LEU A 38 5.16 -3.94 -0.34
N GLY A 39 4.67 -3.01 -1.16
CA GLY A 39 5.11 -2.84 -2.56
C GLY A 39 6.59 -2.53 -2.66
N VAL A 40 7.08 -1.58 -1.85
CA VAL A 40 8.50 -1.26 -1.73
C VAL A 40 9.31 -2.50 -1.35
N LEU A 41 8.87 -3.22 -0.32
CA LEU A 41 9.55 -4.42 0.15
C LEU A 41 9.62 -5.49 -0.94
N HIS A 42 8.51 -5.80 -1.61
CA HIS A 42 8.45 -6.82 -2.66
C HIS A 42 9.43 -6.52 -3.79
N ALA A 43 9.46 -5.27 -4.26
CA ALA A 43 10.41 -4.84 -5.29
C ALA A 43 11.87 -5.01 -4.83
N MET A 44 12.19 -4.57 -3.59
CA MET A 44 13.54 -4.65 -3.04
C MET A 44 14.07 -6.08 -2.88
N ILE A 45 13.19 -7.05 -2.61
CA ILE A 45 13.58 -8.46 -2.42
C ILE A 45 13.31 -9.34 -3.65
N GLY A 46 12.96 -8.74 -4.80
CA GLY A 46 12.76 -9.45 -6.05
C GLY A 46 11.48 -10.28 -6.15
N ILE A 47 10.49 -10.04 -5.28
CA ILE A 47 9.15 -10.63 -5.43
C ILE A 47 8.46 -9.95 -6.62
N PRO A 48 7.88 -10.70 -7.57
CA PRO A 48 7.12 -10.12 -8.68
C PRO A 48 5.97 -9.24 -8.20
N LYS A 49 5.69 -8.16 -8.94
CA LYS A 49 4.55 -7.28 -8.68
C LYS A 49 3.24 -8.08 -8.68
N ALA A 50 2.39 -7.83 -7.68
CA ALA A 50 1.07 -8.47 -7.59
C ALA A 50 0.22 -8.16 -8.85
N LYS A 51 -0.53 -9.17 -9.31
CA LYS A 51 -1.42 -9.05 -10.48
C LYS A 51 -2.87 -8.72 -10.10
N ASP A 52 -3.22 -8.95 -8.85
CA ASP A 52 -4.56 -8.74 -8.29
C ASP A 52 -4.47 -8.28 -6.83
N ASP A 53 -5.62 -7.95 -6.25
CA ASP A 53 -5.73 -7.36 -4.93
C ASP A 53 -5.85 -8.38 -3.77
N SER A 54 -5.68 -9.68 -4.04
CA SER A 54 -5.89 -10.75 -3.06
C SER A 54 -4.97 -10.64 -1.83
N PHE A 55 -3.74 -10.15 -2.02
CA PHE A 55 -2.78 -9.95 -0.92
C PHE A 55 -3.27 -8.92 0.11
N LEU A 56 -4.19 -8.03 -0.28
CA LEU A 56 -4.78 -7.04 0.62
C LEU A 56 -5.55 -7.68 1.77
N ALA A 57 -5.96 -8.96 1.65
CA ALA A 57 -6.56 -9.70 2.75
C ALA A 57 -5.68 -9.72 4.02
N ASN A 58 -4.36 -9.67 3.84
CA ASN A 58 -3.36 -9.68 4.91
C ASN A 58 -2.98 -8.27 5.40
N ILE A 59 -3.37 -7.22 4.69
CA ILE A 59 -3.09 -5.83 5.09
C ILE A 59 -4.02 -5.44 6.24
N PRO A 60 -3.51 -4.82 7.33
CA PRO A 60 -4.37 -4.37 8.41
C PRO A 60 -5.35 -3.29 7.94
N TYR A 61 -6.51 -3.24 8.58
CA TYR A 61 -7.53 -2.22 8.31
C TYR A 61 -7.06 -0.83 8.74
N SER A 62 -7.39 0.21 7.98
CA SER A 62 -7.26 1.61 8.40
C SER A 62 -8.64 2.23 8.61
N GLN A 63 -8.89 2.69 9.84
CA GLN A 63 -10.13 3.37 10.21
C GLN A 63 -9.95 4.88 10.47
N ALA A 64 -8.75 5.43 10.25
CA ALA A 64 -8.44 6.82 10.53
C ALA A 64 -7.25 7.34 9.70
N GLY A 65 -7.11 8.66 9.63
CA GLY A 65 -6.00 9.35 8.97
C GLY A 65 -6.16 9.51 7.46
N THR A 66 -5.15 10.11 6.84
CA THR A 66 -5.06 10.41 5.41
C THR A 66 -5.25 9.19 4.51
N VAL A 67 -4.81 8.01 4.97
CA VAL A 67 -4.93 6.77 4.18
C VAL A 67 -6.29 6.10 4.29
N ARG A 68 -7.21 6.63 5.10
CA ARG A 68 -8.55 6.07 5.25
C ARG A 68 -9.30 6.17 3.93
N HIS A 69 -9.94 5.07 3.55
CA HIS A 69 -10.66 4.91 2.28
C HIS A 69 -9.79 5.06 1.02
N LYS A 70 -8.47 5.25 1.13
CA LYS A 70 -7.58 5.29 -0.03
C LYS A 70 -7.40 3.91 -0.63
N ASP A 71 -7.18 3.86 -1.95
CA ASP A 71 -6.96 2.62 -2.66
C ASP A 71 -5.63 1.97 -2.25
N ALA A 72 -5.73 0.85 -1.56
CA ALA A 72 -4.58 0.12 -1.07
C ALA A 72 -3.87 -0.67 -2.17
N PHE A 73 -4.56 -1.07 -3.24
CA PHE A 73 -3.91 -1.73 -4.38
C PHE A 73 -3.06 -0.71 -5.14
N GLU A 74 -3.63 0.46 -5.45
CA GLU A 74 -2.89 1.55 -6.09
C GLU A 74 -1.66 1.97 -5.27
N ALA A 75 -1.82 2.10 -3.95
CA ALA A 75 -0.71 2.42 -3.06
C ALA A 75 0.42 1.38 -3.13
N TYR A 76 0.08 0.09 -3.19
CA TYR A 76 1.06 -0.99 -3.40
C TYR A 76 1.79 -0.85 -4.74
N MET A 77 1.04 -0.61 -5.83
CA MET A 77 1.61 -0.46 -7.17
C MET A 77 2.62 0.69 -7.19
N LEU A 78 2.26 1.85 -6.63
CA LEU A 78 3.13 3.01 -6.49
C LEU A 78 4.39 2.71 -5.66
N GLY A 79 4.26 2.00 -4.54
CA GLY A 79 5.41 1.63 -3.71
C GLY A 79 6.38 0.71 -4.45
N TYR A 80 5.85 -0.25 -5.20
CA TYR A 80 6.65 -1.15 -6.02
C TYR A 80 7.41 -0.38 -7.11
N ASP A 81 6.72 0.47 -7.85
CA ASP A 81 7.30 1.25 -8.95
C ASP A 81 8.34 2.26 -8.45
N TYR A 82 8.08 2.91 -7.32
CA TYR A 82 9.05 3.78 -6.66
C TYR A 82 10.37 3.06 -6.33
N ALA A 83 10.28 1.85 -5.77
CA ALA A 83 11.47 1.07 -5.42
C ALA A 83 12.22 0.60 -6.67
N MET A 84 11.51 0.15 -7.70
CA MET A 84 12.11 -0.24 -8.98
C MET A 84 12.80 0.93 -9.68
N SER A 85 12.17 2.10 -9.76
CA SER A 85 12.77 3.29 -10.38
C SER A 85 13.99 3.76 -9.59
N SER A 86 13.93 3.72 -8.26
CA SER A 86 15.05 4.08 -7.38
C SER A 86 16.22 3.10 -7.50
N ALA A 87 15.95 1.81 -7.71
CA ALA A 87 16.98 0.81 -7.96
C ALA A 87 17.63 1.01 -9.33
N LEU A 88 16.84 1.29 -10.37
CA LEU A 88 17.36 1.60 -11.71
C LEU A 88 18.24 2.85 -11.72
N LEU A 89 17.85 3.91 -10.99
CA LEU A 89 18.65 5.13 -10.83
C LEU A 89 19.99 4.90 -10.10
N LYS A 90 20.11 3.85 -9.28
CA LYS A 90 21.37 3.50 -8.61
C LYS A 90 22.28 2.61 -9.46
N ALA A 91 21.74 2.01 -10.52
CA ALA A 91 22.45 1.11 -11.42
C ALA A 91 22.88 1.77 -12.74
N ALA A 92 22.42 3.00 -13.01
CA ALA A 92 22.81 3.84 -14.14
C ALA A 92 23.92 4.81 -13.74
#